data_AF-A0AAW1C0V8-F1
#
_entry.id   AF-A0AAW1C0V8-F1
#
_cell.length_a   1.000
_cell.length_b   1.000
_cell.length_c   1.000
_cell.angle_alpha   90.00
_cell.angle_beta   90.00
_cell.angle_gamma   90.00
#
_symmetry.space_group_name_H-M   'P 1'
#
loop_
_entity.id
_entity.type
_entity.pdbx_description
1 polymer ?
#
loop_
_entity_poly.entity_id
_entity_poly.type
_entity_poly.pdbx_seq_one_letter_code
_entity_poly.pdbx_strand_id
1 'polypeptide(L)'
;SGCHVEVLFLRYISTWDLDPRHCYRITWFTSWSPCYDCARHVADFLCAYPNLTLRIFAARLYFCEERNAEPEGLRRLHRAGAQIAIMTFKDYFYCWNTFVENRKKTFKAWEGLHENSVRLTRQLQRILLPLYEIDDLRDAFQILGL
;
A
#
# COMPACT_ATOMS: atom_id res chain seq x y z
N SER A 1 12.87 -20.42 -7.46
CA SER A 1 12.20 -19.37 -6.68
C SER A 1 11.27 -18.58 -7.57
N GLY A 2 10.01 -18.42 -7.18
CA GLY A 2 9.01 -17.67 -7.95
C GLY A 2 9.31 -16.16 -7.95
N CYS A 3 8.90 -15.46 -9.01
CA CYS A 3 8.97 -14.00 -9.09
C CYS A 3 7.69 -13.41 -8.49
N HIS A 4 7.83 -12.45 -7.57
CA HIS A 4 6.70 -11.73 -7.00
C HIS A 4 6.07 -10.79 -8.03
N VAL A 5 4.76 -10.55 -7.91
CA VAL A 5 3.97 -9.80 -8.91
C VAL A 5 4.44 -8.37 -9.08
N GLU A 6 4.94 -7.74 -8.01
CA GLU A 6 5.47 -6.39 -7.99
C GLU A 6 6.69 -6.27 -8.92
N VAL A 7 7.62 -7.23 -8.83
CA VAL A 7 8.83 -7.25 -9.68
C VAL A 7 8.47 -7.55 -11.14
N LEU A 8 7.49 -8.43 -11.38
CA LEU A 8 6.97 -8.68 -12.72
C LEU A 8 6.35 -7.42 -13.32
N PHE A 9 5.56 -6.68 -12.54
CA PHE A 9 4.97 -5.41 -12.97
C PHE A 9 6.07 -4.39 -13.32
N LEU A 10 7.09 -4.23 -12.48
CA LEU A 10 8.19 -3.30 -12.75
C LEU A 10 8.89 -3.61 -14.08
N ARG A 11 9.13 -4.89 -14.37
CA ARG A 11 9.69 -5.31 -15.67
C ARG A 11 8.78 -4.97 -16.83
N TYR A 12 7.47 -5.16 -16.65
CA TYR A 12 6.47 -4.88 -17.68
C TYR A 12 6.32 -3.38 -17.95
N ILE A 13 6.25 -2.54 -16.92
CA ILE A 13 6.12 -1.08 -17.12
C ILE A 13 7.42 -0.44 -17.63
N SER A 14 8.59 -1.03 -17.34
CA SER A 14 9.86 -0.53 -17.85
C SER A 14 9.99 -0.62 -19.37
N THR A 15 9.12 -1.39 -20.05
CA THR A 15 9.07 -1.44 -21.52
C THR A 15 8.09 -0.43 -22.11
N TRP A 16 7.36 0.32 -21.28
CA TRP A 16 6.41 1.32 -21.75
C TRP A 16 7.16 2.60 -22.15
N ASP A 17 6.77 3.18 -23.28
CA ASP A 17 7.23 4.50 -23.70
C ASP A 17 6.43 5.58 -22.97
N LEU A 18 6.84 5.88 -21.74
CA LEU A 18 6.22 6.89 -20.89
C LEU A 18 6.75 8.29 -21.28
N ASP A 19 5.90 9.12 -21.88
CA ASP A 19 6.25 10.50 -22.23
C ASP A 19 6.62 11.29 -20.96
N PRO A 20 7.87 11.79 -20.83
CA PRO A 20 8.31 12.53 -19.65
C PRO A 20 7.51 13.80 -19.36
N ARG A 21 6.75 14.31 -20.33
CA ARG A 21 5.92 15.51 -20.18
C ARG A 21 4.59 15.24 -19.48
N HIS A 22 4.20 13.97 -19.35
CA HIS A 22 2.96 13.58 -18.70
C HIS A 22 3.23 12.98 -17.33
N CYS A 23 2.34 13.28 -16.38
CA CYS A 23 2.29 12.59 -15.10
C CYS A 23 1.36 11.39 -15.20
N TYR A 24 1.82 10.23 -14.76
CA TYR A 24 1.01 9.02 -14.74
C TYR A 24 0.69 8.61 -13.30
N ARG A 25 -0.47 7.99 -13.13
CA ARG A 25 -0.89 7.42 -11.86
C ARG A 25 -1.24 5.97 -12.02
N ILE A 26 -0.51 5.13 -11.30
CA ILE A 26 -0.69 3.69 -11.26
C ILE A 26 -1.44 3.35 -9.98
N THR A 27 -2.45 2.50 -10.08
CA THR A 27 -3.19 1.99 -8.92
C THR A 27 -3.08 0.47 -8.88
N TRP A 28 -2.56 -0.07 -7.80
CA TRP A 28 -2.52 -1.49 -7.51
C TRP A 28 -3.59 -1.87 -6.52
N PHE A 29 -4.26 -2.99 -6.78
CA PHE A 29 -5.10 -3.69 -5.83
C PHE A 29 -4.46 -5.05 -5.56
N THR A 30 -3.90 -5.25 -4.38
CA THR A 30 -3.09 -6.44 -4.07
C THR A 30 -3.69 -7.24 -2.93
N SER A 31 -3.61 -8.57 -2.99
CA SER A 31 -4.11 -9.45 -1.93
C SER A 31 -3.31 -9.36 -0.61
N TRP A 32 -2.08 -8.88 -0.70
CA TRP A 32 -1.12 -8.66 0.37
C TRP A 32 -0.31 -7.39 0.06
N SER A 33 0.14 -6.69 1.08
CA SER A 33 1.14 -5.63 0.93
C SER A 33 2.45 -6.22 0.43
N PRO A 34 3.28 -5.44 -0.28
CA PRO A 34 4.59 -5.94 -0.74
C PRO A 34 5.47 -6.35 0.44
N CYS A 35 6.27 -7.40 0.23
CA CYS A 35 7.34 -7.76 1.17
C CYS A 35 8.46 -6.71 1.15
N TYR A 36 9.40 -6.81 2.10
CA TYR A 36 10.51 -5.87 2.22
C TYR A 36 11.28 -5.64 0.90
N ASP A 37 11.75 -6.71 0.25
CA ASP A 37 12.54 -6.60 -0.97
C ASP A 37 11.73 -6.02 -2.14
N CYS A 38 10.45 -6.39 -2.26
CA CYS A 38 9.57 -5.83 -3.28
C CYS A 38 9.32 -4.34 -3.04
N ALA A 39 9.03 -3.96 -1.80
CA ALA A 39 8.83 -2.56 -1.43
C ALA A 39 10.08 -1.72 -1.70
N ARG A 40 11.28 -2.26 -1.45
CA ARG A 40 12.56 -1.62 -1.81
C ARG A 40 12.67 -1.40 -3.32
N HIS A 41 12.47 -2.44 -4.13
CA HIS A 41 12.57 -2.31 -5.59
C HIS A 41 11.54 -1.32 -6.17
N VAL A 42 10.32 -1.29 -5.63
CA VAL A 42 9.29 -0.35 -6.06
C VAL A 42 9.65 1.08 -5.65
N ALA A 43 10.19 1.28 -4.44
CA ALA A 43 10.66 2.60 -4.01
C ALA A 43 11.78 3.13 -4.90
N ASP A 44 12.78 2.28 -5.21
CA ASP A 44 13.89 2.67 -6.09
C ASP A 44 13.41 2.99 -7.51
N PHE A 45 12.40 2.25 -8.00
CA PHE A 45 11.75 2.56 -9.28
C PHE A 45 11.03 3.93 -9.26
N LEU A 46 10.25 4.24 -8.22
CA LEU A 46 9.56 5.53 -8.12
C LEU A 46 10.54 6.71 -8.06
N CYS A 47 11.69 6.55 -7.40
CA CYS A 47 12.75 7.55 -7.41
C CYS A 47 13.34 7.79 -8.81
N ALA A 48 13.43 6.75 -9.65
CA ALA A 48 13.92 6.87 -11.02
C ALA A 48 12.90 7.50 -11.99
N TYR A 49 11.62 7.45 -11.67
CA TYR A 49 10.53 7.94 -12.51
C TYR A 49 9.63 8.94 -11.75
N PRO A 50 10.08 10.19 -11.55
CA PRO A 50 9.38 11.17 -10.70
C PRO A 50 8.02 11.61 -11.24
N ASN A 51 7.73 11.38 -12.52
CA ASN A 51 6.43 11.62 -13.14
C ASN A 51 5.41 10.48 -12.88
N LEU A 52 5.83 9.39 -12.23
CA LEU A 52 4.96 8.28 -11.83
C LEU A 52 4.54 8.42 -10.38
N THR A 53 3.23 8.32 -10.15
CA THR A 53 2.66 8.20 -8.80
C THR A 53 2.04 6.84 -8.63
N LEU A 54 2.31 6.19 -7.49
CA LEU A 54 1.78 4.86 -7.19
C LEU A 54 0.81 4.91 -6.02
N ARG A 55 -0.36 4.30 -6.21
CA ARG A 55 -1.33 4.00 -5.15
C ARG A 55 -1.44 2.50 -4.98
N ILE A 56 -1.35 2.03 -3.74
CA ILE A 56 -1.46 0.62 -3.40
C ILE A 56 -2.63 0.47 -2.43
N PHE A 57 -3.63 -0.29 -2.85
CA PHE A 57 -4.71 -0.76 -1.99
C PHE A 57 -4.46 -2.23 -1.67
N ALA A 58 -3.97 -2.50 -0.47
CA ALA A 58 -3.67 -3.85 -0.01
C ALA A 58 -4.86 -4.43 0.77
N ALA A 59 -5.27 -5.64 0.43
CA ALA A 59 -6.29 -6.38 1.17
C ALA A 59 -5.83 -6.78 2.59
N ARG A 60 -4.54 -7.09 2.74
CA ARG A 60 -3.90 -7.57 3.97
C ARG A 60 -2.46 -7.06 4.08
N LEU A 61 -1.94 -7.00 5.30
CA LEU A 61 -0.55 -6.63 5.57
C LEU A 61 0.32 -7.89 5.70
N TYR A 62 1.38 -8.00 4.92
CA TYR A 62 2.29 -9.16 4.87
C TYR A 62 3.34 -9.08 5.98
N PHE A 63 3.34 -10.04 6.92
CA PHE A 63 4.30 -10.16 8.03
C PHE A 63 4.66 -8.86 8.76
N CYS A 64 3.71 -7.95 8.93
CA CYS A 64 3.93 -6.64 9.56
C CYS A 64 3.84 -6.68 11.09
N GLU A 65 4.69 -7.48 11.73
CA GLU A 65 4.93 -7.47 13.18
C GLU A 65 6.19 -6.64 13.50
N GLU A 66 6.30 -6.09 14.71
CA GLU A 66 7.38 -5.14 15.07
C GLU A 66 8.80 -5.71 14.92
N ARG A 67 8.95 -7.04 15.03
CA ARG A 67 10.24 -7.73 14.92
C ARG A 67 10.66 -8.02 13.48
N ASN A 68 9.77 -7.77 12.52
CA ASN A 68 9.97 -8.13 11.12
C ASN A 68 10.48 -6.93 10.31
N ALA A 69 11.08 -7.20 9.15
CA ALA A 69 11.66 -6.15 8.30
C ALA A 69 10.60 -5.46 7.41
N GLU A 70 9.47 -6.12 7.17
CA GLU A 70 8.38 -5.71 6.30
C GLU A 70 7.82 -4.31 6.60
N PRO A 71 7.60 -3.91 7.87
CA PRO A 71 7.23 -2.54 8.21
C PRO A 71 8.20 -1.48 7.66
N GLU A 72 9.51 -1.75 7.65
CA GLU A 72 10.50 -0.81 7.11
C GLU A 72 10.40 -0.72 5.58
N GLY A 73 10.07 -1.82 4.91
CA GLY A 73 9.78 -1.82 3.48
C GLY A 73 8.63 -0.88 3.14
N LEU A 74 7.52 -0.97 3.89
CA LEU A 74 6.35 -0.10 3.71
C LEU A 74 6.68 1.37 4.03
N ARG A 75 7.47 1.65 5.07
CA ARG A 75 7.94 3.01 5.38
C ARG A 75 8.80 3.59 4.26
N ARG A 76 9.75 2.81 3.71
CA ARG A 76 10.57 3.25 2.57
C ARG A 76 9.70 3.58 1.36
N LEU A 77 8.73 2.72 1.06
CA LEU A 77 7.81 2.92 -0.05
C LEU A 77 6.95 4.18 0.13
N HIS A 78 6.46 4.42 1.34
CA HIS A 78 5.74 5.65 1.69
C HIS A 78 6.62 6.91 1.55
N ARG A 79 7.87 6.87 2.04
CA ARG A 79 8.84 7.98 1.89
C ARG A 79 9.18 8.26 0.42
N ALA A 80 9.14 7.24 -0.45
CA ALA A 80 9.31 7.40 -1.89
C ALA A 80 8.07 7.99 -2.60
N GLY A 81 7.04 8.40 -1.86
CA GLY A 81 5.84 9.06 -2.40
C GLY A 81 4.71 8.12 -2.77
N ALA A 82 4.84 6.81 -2.52
CA ALA A 82 3.74 5.87 -2.74
C ALA A 82 2.64 6.05 -1.70
N GLN A 83 1.39 6.08 -2.15
CA GLN A 83 0.22 6.13 -1.27
C GLN A 83 -0.23 4.70 -0.98
N ILE A 84 -0.16 4.29 0.29
CA ILE A 84 -0.52 2.93 0.71
C ILE A 84 -1.79 3.00 1.56
N ALA A 85 -2.80 2.21 1.21
CA ALA A 85 -4.07 2.12 1.90
C ALA A 85 -4.54 0.66 2.03
N ILE A 86 -5.43 0.41 2.97
CA ILE A 86 -6.10 -0.89 3.10
C ILE A 86 -7.39 -0.88 2.29
N MET A 87 -7.66 -1.97 1.58
CA MET A 87 -8.90 -2.13 0.82
C MET A 87 -10.13 -2.08 1.73
N THR A 88 -11.06 -1.20 1.38
CA THR A 88 -12.39 -1.10 1.97
C THR A 88 -13.42 -1.86 1.12
N PHE A 89 -14.68 -1.87 1.56
CA PHE A 89 -15.79 -2.40 0.76
C PHE A 89 -15.80 -1.85 -0.67
N LYS A 90 -15.55 -0.54 -0.84
CA LYS A 90 -15.59 0.12 -2.15
C LYS A 90 -14.50 -0.41 -3.08
N ASP A 91 -13.33 -0.69 -2.54
CA ASP A 91 -12.18 -1.20 -3.31
C ASP A 91 -12.41 -2.65 -3.74
N TYR A 92 -12.96 -3.50 -2.85
CA TYR A 92 -13.36 -4.86 -3.23
C TYR A 92 -14.49 -4.86 -4.26
N PHE A 93 -15.49 -3.99 -4.08
CA PHE A 93 -16.57 -3.82 -5.05
C PHE A 93 -16.02 -3.38 -6.42
N TYR A 94 -15.09 -2.43 -6.46
CA TYR A 94 -14.44 -2.00 -7.68
C TYR A 94 -13.66 -3.15 -8.34
N CYS A 95 -12.86 -3.89 -7.56
CA CYS A 95 -12.09 -5.03 -8.07
C CYS A 95 -12.99 -6.13 -8.63
N TRP A 96 -14.09 -6.44 -7.95
CA TRP A 96 -15.06 -7.44 -8.40
C TRP A 96 -15.70 -7.08 -9.75
N ASN A 97 -16.00 -5.80 -9.96
CA ASN A 97 -16.63 -5.36 -11.21
C ASN A 97 -15.63 -5.16 -12.35
N THR A 98 -14.34 -4.99 -12.05
CA THR A 98 -13.31 -4.65 -13.05
C THR A 98 -12.43 -5.84 -13.44
N PHE A 99 -12.03 -6.66 -12.48
CA PHE A 99 -10.99 -7.68 -12.66
C PHE A 99 -11.50 -9.13 -12.47
N VAL A 100 -12.76 -9.33 -12.09
CA VAL A 100 -13.34 -10.65 -11.85
C VAL A 100 -14.44 -10.93 -12.88
N GLU A 101 -14.40 -12.13 -13.47
CA GLU A 101 -15.49 -12.66 -14.29
C GLU A 101 -16.71 -12.96 -13.39
N ASN A 102 -17.55 -11.94 -13.20
CA ASN A 102 -18.65 -11.99 -12.24
C ASN A 102 -19.99 -12.47 -12.82
N ARG A 103 -20.10 -12.69 -14.14
CA ARG A 103 -21.33 -13.15 -14.82
C ARG A 103 -22.60 -12.42 -14.37
N LYS A 104 -22.53 -11.08 -14.24
CA LYS A 104 -23.62 -10.20 -13.77
C LYS A 104 -24.04 -10.40 -12.30
N LYS A 105 -23.26 -11.13 -11.49
CA LYS A 105 -23.48 -11.24 -10.06
C LYS A 105 -22.91 -10.02 -9.34
N THR A 106 -23.64 -9.53 -8.36
CA THR A 106 -23.17 -8.45 -7.49
C THR A 106 -22.15 -8.96 -6.48
N PHE A 107 -21.20 -8.10 -6.12
CA PHE A 107 -20.27 -8.38 -5.04
C PHE A 107 -21.04 -8.56 -3.72
N LYS A 108 -20.72 -9.61 -2.98
CA LYS A 108 -21.23 -9.86 -1.63
C LYS A 108 -20.07 -9.74 -0.65
N ALA A 109 -20.14 -8.77 0.25
CA ALA A 109 -19.18 -8.67 1.35
C ALA A 109 -19.34 -9.86 2.30
N TRP A 110 -18.21 -10.35 2.81
CA TRP A 110 -18.19 -11.30 3.90
C TRP A 110 -18.34 -10.60 5.25
N GLU A 111 -18.75 -11.36 6.25
CA GLU A 111 -18.86 -10.90 7.64
C GLU A 111 -17.50 -10.42 8.16
N GLY A 112 -17.46 -9.26 8.83
CA GLY A 112 -16.22 -8.71 9.37
C GLY A 112 -15.36 -7.92 8.38
N LEU A 113 -15.78 -7.75 7.11
CA LEU A 113 -15.00 -7.01 6.11
C LEU A 113 -14.68 -5.59 6.58
N HIS A 114 -15.68 -4.87 7.06
CA HIS A 114 -15.51 -3.48 7.50
C HIS A 114 -14.61 -3.39 8.72
N GLU A 115 -14.88 -4.19 9.75
CA GLU A 115 -14.13 -4.27 11.00
C GLU A 115 -12.67 -4.61 10.74
N ASN A 116 -12.41 -5.58 9.86
CA ASN A 116 -11.05 -5.95 9.46
C ASN A 116 -10.34 -4.82 8.70
N SER A 117 -11.05 -4.12 7.79
CA SER A 117 -10.47 -2.98 7.06
C SER A 117 -10.07 -1.85 8.02
N VAL A 118 -10.91 -1.54 9.03
CA VAL A 118 -10.61 -0.53 10.05
C VAL A 118 -9.42 -0.96 10.90
N ARG A 119 -9.38 -2.21 11.36
CA ARG A 119 -8.28 -2.76 12.16
C ARG A 119 -6.95 -2.68 11.42
N LEU A 120 -6.91 -3.16 10.18
CA LEU A 120 -5.72 -3.14 9.33
C LEU A 120 -5.30 -1.71 8.98
N THR A 121 -6.25 -0.79 8.77
CA THR A 121 -5.95 0.63 8.52
C THR A 121 -5.22 1.25 9.70
N ARG A 122 -5.70 1.00 10.93
CA ARG A 122 -5.01 1.46 12.15
C ARG A 122 -3.61 0.86 12.29
N GLN A 123 -3.45 -0.42 11.97
CA GLN A 123 -2.13 -1.07 11.97
C GLN A 123 -1.19 -0.45 10.94
N LEU A 124 -1.67 -0.20 9.71
CA LEU A 124 -0.89 0.46 8.68
C LEU A 124 -0.48 1.88 9.09
N GLN A 125 -1.39 2.65 9.68
CA GLN A 125 -1.07 3.99 10.20
C GLN A 125 0.08 3.94 11.22
N ARG A 126 0.04 3.01 12.18
CA ARG A 126 1.15 2.83 13.14
C ARG A 126 2.47 2.47 12.48
N ILE A 127 2.44 1.70 11.39
CA ILE A 127 3.65 1.33 10.64
C ILE A 127 4.25 2.55 9.93
N LEU A 128 3.38 3.38 9.32
CA LEU A 128 3.78 4.52 8.49
C LEU A 128 4.08 5.79 9.28
N LEU A 129 3.50 5.96 10.47
CA LEU A 129 3.76 7.10 11.35
C LEU A 129 5.24 7.12 11.76
N PRO A 130 5.93 8.26 11.62
CA PRO A 130 7.25 8.44 12.22
C PRO A 130 7.12 8.34 13.75
N LEU A 131 8.00 7.56 14.40
CA LEU A 131 8.01 7.46 15.88
C LEU A 131 8.13 8.83 16.56
N TYR A 132 8.71 9.82 15.87
CA TYR A 132 8.85 11.20 16.34
C TYR A 132 7.52 11.94 16.54
N GLU A 133 6.48 11.67 15.74
CA GLU A 133 5.17 12.33 15.91
C GLU A 133 4.40 11.78 17.12
N ILE A 134 4.66 10.53 17.52
CA ILE A 134 4.05 9.93 18.71
C ILE A 134 4.74 10.45 19.98
N ASP A 135 6.03 10.75 19.90
CA ASP A 135 6.79 11.34 20.99
C ASP A 135 6.46 12.84 21.12
N ASP A 136 6.37 13.60 20.02
CA ASP A 136 5.86 14.99 20.04
C ASP A 136 4.43 15.08 20.60
N LEU A 137 3.54 14.14 20.26
CA LEU A 137 2.19 14.11 20.82
C LEU A 137 2.21 13.75 22.31
N ARG A 138 3.02 12.78 22.74
CA ARG A 138 3.17 12.44 24.16
C ARG A 138 3.75 13.61 24.95
N ASP A 139 4.77 14.26 24.42
CA ASP A 139 5.38 15.45 25.02
C ASP A 139 4.38 16.61 25.05
N ALA A 140 3.57 16.81 24.00
CA ALA A 140 2.50 17.79 23.99
C ALA A 140 1.40 17.49 25.02
N PHE A 141 0.98 16.23 25.19
CA PHE A 141 0.03 15.84 26.25
C PHE A 141 0.63 16.04 27.64
N GLN A 142 1.91 15.74 27.82
CA GLN A 142 2.64 15.93 29.07
C GLN A 142 2.82 17.42 29.42
N ILE A 143 3.07 18.28 28.42
CA ILE A 143 3.12 19.75 28.54
C ILE A 143 1.74 20.32 28.88
N LEU A 144 0.67 19.74 28.33
CA LEU A 144 -0.71 20.16 28.58
C LEU A 144 -1.30 19.57 29.89
N GLY A 145 -0.56 18.72 30.60
CA GLY A 145 -0.99 18.14 31.87
C GLY A 145 -2.19 17.18 31.76
N LEU A 146 -2.36 16.56 30.60
CA LEU A 146 -3.43 15.60 30.30
C LEU A 146 -2.97 14.16 30.48
#